data_AF-A0A382FJL7-F1
#
_entry.id   AF-A0A382FJL7-F1
#
_cell.length_a   1.000
_cell.length_b   1.000
_cell.length_c   1.000
_cell.angle_alpha   90.00
_cell.angle_beta   90.00
_cell.angle_gamma   90.00
#
_symmetry.space_group_name_H-M   'P 1'
#
loop_
_entity.id
_entity.type
_entity.pdbx_description
1 polymer ?
#
loop_
_entity_poly.entity_id
_entity_poly.type
_entity_poly.pdbx_seq_one_letter_code
_entity_poly.pdbx_strand_id
1 'polypeptide(L)'
;MVLEDSTIDMVNESHTLGGFSQSVELLEFSQIRQQVASYARTLMGQDGAHALAPARDLLEIATRQQETTESRQFLEQGGSLEFGPQEDFREYVQRALLGGLLRGEELYPIHDLAKASGYDRSNLSRHEELPLLSSYAENIPDLSSLQRAISAAI
;
A
#
# COMPACT_ATOMS: atom_id res chain seq x y z
N MET A 1 -10.75 2.17 -32.25
CA MET A 1 -9.29 2.36 -32.28
C MET A 1 -8.86 2.42 -30.83
N VAL A 2 -8.66 1.24 -30.25
CA VAL A 2 -8.27 1.07 -28.84
C VAL A 2 -6.75 1.03 -28.87
N LEU A 3 -6.14 2.12 -28.43
CA LEU A 3 -4.72 2.20 -28.10
C LEU A 3 -4.66 2.30 -26.59
N GLU A 4 -3.64 1.67 -26.01
CA GLU A 4 -3.29 1.61 -24.58
C GLU A 4 -3.76 0.36 -23.83
N ASP A 5 -2.99 -0.72 -24.03
CA ASP A 5 -2.78 -1.80 -23.04
C ASP A 5 -1.38 -2.44 -23.17
N SER A 6 -0.72 -2.25 -24.32
CA SER A 6 0.57 -2.87 -24.65
C SER A 6 1.82 -2.35 -23.91
N THR A 7 1.70 -1.33 -23.05
CA THR A 7 2.87 -0.79 -22.32
C THR A 7 3.05 -1.44 -20.94
N ILE A 8 1.99 -1.98 -20.33
CA ILE A 8 2.07 -2.64 -19.02
C ILE A 8 2.68 -4.05 -19.13
N ASP A 9 2.41 -4.75 -20.24
CA ASP A 9 2.96 -6.08 -20.48
C ASP A 9 4.47 -6.09 -20.75
N MET A 10 5.04 -5.02 -21.30
CA MET A 10 6.46 -4.97 -21.66
C MET A 10 7.42 -4.85 -20.47
N VAL A 11 6.95 -4.38 -19.31
CA VAL A 11 7.77 -4.30 -18.08
C VAL A 11 7.74 -5.64 -17.32
N ASN A 12 6.70 -6.46 -17.54
CA ASN A 12 6.47 -7.68 -16.77
C ASN A 12 7.23 -8.91 -17.31
N GLU A 13 7.67 -8.91 -18.58
CA GLU A 13 8.38 -10.08 -19.15
C GLU A 13 9.80 -10.29 -18.60
N SER A 14 10.45 -9.26 -18.06
CA SER A 14 11.81 -9.41 -17.50
C SER A 14 11.85 -10.13 -16.14
N HIS A 15 10.70 -10.25 -15.46
CA HIS A 15 10.61 -10.80 -14.10
C HIS A 15 10.16 -12.26 -14.02
N THR A 16 9.76 -12.90 -15.12
CA THR A 16 9.30 -14.29 -15.06
C THR A 16 10.45 -15.24 -14.76
N LEU A 17 10.50 -15.81 -13.55
CA LEU A 17 11.35 -16.97 -13.24
C LEU A 17 11.13 -18.03 -14.34
N GLY A 18 12.20 -18.38 -15.06
CA GLY A 18 12.14 -19.35 -16.15
C GLY A 18 11.66 -20.68 -15.57
N GLY A 19 10.54 -21.17 -16.09
CA GLY A 19 9.85 -22.38 -15.58
C GLY A 19 8.79 -22.13 -14.49
N PHE A 20 8.70 -20.92 -13.91
CA PHE A 20 7.65 -20.61 -12.94
C PHE A 20 6.27 -20.51 -13.61
N SER A 21 6.19 -19.97 -14.83
CA SER A 21 4.92 -19.89 -15.58
C SER A 21 4.22 -21.24 -15.73
N GLN A 22 4.98 -22.34 -15.82
CA GLN A 22 4.45 -23.71 -15.90
C GLN A 22 4.08 -24.30 -14.54
N SER A 23 4.57 -23.72 -13.43
CA SER A 23 4.35 -24.22 -12.07
C SER A 23 3.31 -23.41 -11.28
N VAL A 24 2.91 -22.22 -11.76
CA VAL A 24 1.92 -21.33 -11.09
C VAL A 24 0.63 -22.06 -10.74
N GLU A 25 0.12 -22.87 -11.69
CA GLU A 25 -1.12 -23.63 -11.48
C GLU A 25 -0.92 -24.77 -10.48
N LEU A 26 0.19 -25.50 -10.56
CA LEU A 26 0.51 -26.60 -9.65
C LEU A 26 0.71 -26.13 -8.20
N LEU A 27 1.25 -24.92 -8.02
CA LEU A 27 1.46 -24.30 -6.71
C LEU A 27 0.23 -23.56 -6.19
N GLU A 28 -0.86 -23.54 -6.96
CA GLU A 28 -2.08 -22.79 -6.64
C GLU A 28 -1.80 -21.31 -6.32
N PHE A 29 -0.79 -20.72 -6.95
CA PHE A 29 -0.27 -19.41 -6.55
C PHE A 29 -1.31 -18.29 -6.67
N SER A 30 -2.22 -18.41 -7.63
CA SER A 30 -3.38 -17.51 -7.77
C SER A 30 -4.31 -17.55 -6.55
N GLN A 31 -4.51 -18.73 -5.94
CA GLN A 31 -5.33 -18.88 -4.74
C GLN A 31 -4.64 -18.24 -3.53
N ILE A 32 -3.31 -18.40 -3.41
CA ILE A 32 -2.51 -17.75 -2.38
C ILE A 32 -2.62 -16.22 -2.48
N ARG A 33 -2.45 -15.65 -3.68
CA ARG A 33 -2.63 -14.21 -3.93
C ARG A 33 -4.02 -13.73 -3.52
N GLN A 34 -5.06 -14.47 -3.89
CA GLN A 34 -6.44 -14.16 -3.52
C GLN A 34 -6.64 -14.17 -2.00
N GLN A 35 -6.06 -15.16 -1.31
CA GLN A 35 -6.14 -15.26 0.14
C GLN A 35 -5.43 -14.09 0.81
N VAL A 36 -4.21 -13.75 0.37
CA VAL A 36 -3.46 -12.59 0.91
C VAL A 36 -4.24 -11.29 0.67
N ALA A 37 -4.78 -11.09 -0.54
CA ALA A 37 -5.57 -9.91 -0.87
C ALA A 37 -6.82 -9.78 0.04
N SER A 38 -7.44 -10.90 0.43
CA SER A 38 -8.60 -10.87 1.34
C SER A 38 -8.30 -10.31 2.74
N TYR A 39 -7.03 -10.28 3.15
CA TYR A 39 -6.59 -9.69 4.41
C TYR A 39 -6.16 -8.21 4.29
N ALA A 40 -6.03 -7.69 3.06
CA ALA A 40 -5.61 -6.31 2.86
C ALA A 40 -6.74 -5.32 3.16
N ARG A 41 -6.42 -4.30 3.96
CA ARG A 41 -7.36 -3.26 4.41
C ARG A 41 -7.54 -2.10 3.44
N THR A 42 -6.71 -2.00 2.41
CA THR A 42 -6.74 -0.93 1.41
C THR A 42 -6.86 -1.51 0.02
N LEU A 43 -7.47 -0.75 -0.91
CA LEU A 43 -7.55 -1.14 -2.32
C LEU A 43 -6.15 -1.33 -2.93
N MET A 44 -5.22 -0.41 -2.63
CA MET A 44 -3.83 -0.51 -3.09
C MET A 44 -3.11 -1.76 -2.53
N GLY A 45 -3.39 -2.14 -1.28
CA GLY A 45 -2.85 -3.36 -0.70
C GLY A 45 -3.43 -4.63 -1.35
N GLN A 46 -4.71 -4.62 -1.72
CA GLN A 46 -5.36 -5.70 -2.46
C GLN A 46 -4.74 -5.87 -3.84
N ASP A 47 -4.60 -4.77 -4.59
CA ASP A 47 -3.96 -4.76 -5.91
C ASP A 47 -2.50 -5.26 -5.81
N GLY A 48 -1.76 -4.79 -4.81
CA GLY A 48 -0.39 -5.25 -4.53
C GLY A 48 -0.31 -6.75 -4.25
N ALA A 49 -1.25 -7.28 -3.45
CA ALA A 49 -1.33 -8.72 -3.16
C ALA A 49 -1.67 -9.54 -4.41
N HIS A 50 -2.56 -9.07 -5.28
CA HIS A 50 -2.86 -9.71 -6.55
C HIS A 50 -1.69 -9.69 -7.52
N ALA A 51 -0.87 -8.63 -7.49
CA ALA A 51 0.30 -8.47 -8.33
C ALA A 51 1.56 -9.23 -7.84
N LEU A 52 1.53 -9.84 -6.64
CA LEU A 52 2.70 -10.51 -6.06
C LEU A 52 3.34 -11.53 -7.00
N ALA A 53 4.55 -11.25 -7.50
CA ALA A 53 5.32 -12.18 -8.31
C ALA A 53 6.58 -12.65 -7.56
N PRO A 54 7.08 -13.87 -7.86
CA PRO A 54 8.38 -14.30 -7.36
C PRO A 54 9.48 -13.33 -7.79
N ALA A 55 10.33 -12.95 -6.83
CA ALA A 55 11.53 -12.17 -7.11
C ALA A 55 12.70 -13.11 -7.45
N ARG A 56 13.69 -12.57 -8.19
CA ARG A 56 14.98 -13.24 -8.47
C ARG A 56 16.15 -12.55 -7.78
N ASP A 57 15.99 -11.26 -7.48
CA ASP A 57 17.02 -10.47 -6.85
C ASP A 57 17.12 -10.86 -5.37
N LEU A 58 18.32 -11.24 -4.93
CA LEU A 58 18.51 -11.74 -3.57
C LEU A 58 18.27 -10.66 -2.52
N LEU A 59 18.59 -9.40 -2.84
CA LEU A 59 18.36 -8.30 -1.92
C LEU A 59 16.86 -8.04 -1.76
N GLU A 60 16.12 -7.97 -2.87
CA GLU A 60 14.65 -7.87 -2.87
C GLU A 60 13.99 -9.01 -2.08
N ILE A 61 14.43 -10.26 -2.30
CA ILE A 61 13.93 -11.44 -1.59
C ILE A 61 14.20 -11.33 -0.08
N ALA A 62 15.40 -10.89 0.31
CA ALA A 62 15.76 -10.72 1.72
C ALA A 62 14.95 -9.60 2.37
N THR A 63 14.81 -8.44 1.70
CA THR A 63 14.04 -7.30 2.20
C THR A 63 12.57 -7.66 2.40
N ARG A 64 11.91 -8.31 1.43
CA ARG A 64 10.49 -8.71 1.56
C ARG A 64 10.27 -9.74 2.69
N GLN A 65 11.22 -10.66 2.89
CA GLN A 65 11.15 -11.62 4.00
C GLN A 65 11.37 -10.95 5.36
N GLN A 66 12.29 -10.00 5.43
CA GLN A 66 12.50 -9.19 6.63
C GLN A 66 11.24 -8.39 6.96
N GLU A 67 10.64 -7.71 5.98
CA GLU A 67 9.38 -6.96 6.13
C GLU A 67 8.27 -7.84 6.69
N THR A 68 8.10 -9.04 6.15
CA THR A 68 7.10 -10.01 6.63
C THR A 68 7.38 -10.43 8.07
N THR A 69 8.66 -10.66 8.40
CA THR A 69 9.09 -11.08 9.75
C THR A 69 8.83 -9.98 10.77
N GLU A 70 9.21 -8.74 10.45
CA GLU A 70 8.97 -7.57 11.29
C GLU A 70 7.47 -7.28 11.44
N SER A 71 6.70 -7.38 10.36
CA SER A 71 5.23 -7.17 10.39
C SER A 71 4.54 -8.16 11.31
N ARG A 72 4.92 -9.44 11.28
CA ARG A 72 4.41 -10.45 12.21
C ARG A 72 4.76 -10.09 13.66
N GLN A 73 6.02 -9.72 13.91
CA GLN A 73 6.47 -9.35 15.26
C GLN A 73 5.72 -8.10 15.78
N PHE A 74 5.53 -7.09 14.94
CA PHE A 74 4.75 -5.89 15.25
C PHE A 74 3.33 -6.26 15.71
N LEU A 75 2.64 -7.13 14.97
CA LEU A 75 1.30 -7.59 15.33
C LEU A 75 1.29 -8.40 16.64
N GLU A 76 2.28 -9.27 16.87
CA GLU A 76 2.42 -10.06 18.10
C GLU A 76 2.66 -9.19 19.34
N GLN A 77 3.32 -8.05 19.18
CA GLN A 77 3.52 -7.05 20.23
C GLN A 77 2.28 -6.17 20.47
N GLY A 78 1.17 -6.41 19.75
CA GLY A 78 -0.06 -5.62 19.84
C GLY A 78 -0.03 -4.32 19.04
N GLY A 79 0.93 -4.18 18.12
CA GLY A 79 0.95 -3.10 17.15
C GLY A 79 -0.29 -3.13 16.26
N SER A 80 -0.79 -1.95 15.92
CA SER A 80 -1.94 -1.79 15.02
C SER A 80 -1.74 -0.58 14.13
N LEU A 81 -2.35 -0.63 12.95
CA LEU A 81 -2.42 0.46 11.99
C LEU A 81 -3.88 0.75 11.67
N GLU A 82 -4.18 1.96 11.22
CA GLU A 82 -5.53 2.39 10.85
C GLU A 82 -5.73 2.37 9.33
N PHE A 83 -4.68 2.61 8.53
CA PHE A 83 -4.67 2.64 7.04
C PHE A 83 -5.62 3.65 6.36
N GLY A 84 -6.62 4.18 7.08
CA GLY A 84 -7.59 5.13 6.56
C GLY A 84 -8.80 4.46 5.89
N PRO A 85 -9.67 5.25 5.24
CA PRO A 85 -10.85 4.76 4.53
C PRO A 85 -10.47 3.96 3.27
N GLN A 86 -11.33 3.00 2.91
CA GLN A 86 -11.19 2.19 1.71
C GLN A 86 -11.77 2.92 0.48
N GLU A 87 -11.12 3.99 0.06
CA GLU A 87 -11.55 4.84 -1.06
C GLU A 87 -10.40 5.13 -2.03
N ASP A 88 -10.72 5.34 -3.31
CA ASP A 88 -9.74 5.73 -4.32
C ASP A 88 -9.67 7.25 -4.43
N PHE A 89 -8.57 7.82 -3.95
CA PHE A 89 -8.35 9.26 -3.88
C PHE A 89 -7.77 9.87 -5.17
N ARG A 90 -7.43 9.06 -6.19
CA ARG A 90 -6.71 9.52 -7.38
C ARG A 90 -7.47 10.63 -8.10
N GLU A 91 -8.77 10.48 -8.28
CA GLU A 91 -9.61 11.48 -8.94
C GLU A 91 -9.71 12.78 -8.13
N TYR A 92 -9.83 12.68 -6.80
CA TYR A 92 -9.88 13.85 -5.93
C TYR A 92 -8.58 14.64 -5.97
N VAL A 93 -7.44 13.94 -5.86
CA VAL A 93 -6.12 14.55 -5.93
C VAL A 93 -5.89 15.19 -7.30
N GLN A 94 -6.20 14.48 -8.40
CA GLN A 94 -6.05 15.02 -9.75
C GLN A 94 -6.90 16.28 -9.95
N ARG A 95 -8.16 16.27 -9.50
CA ARG A 95 -9.04 17.44 -9.61
C ARG A 95 -8.54 18.61 -8.78
N ALA A 96 -8.08 18.37 -7.56
CA ALA A 96 -7.52 19.42 -6.70
C ALA A 96 -6.24 20.04 -7.31
N LEU A 97 -5.36 19.22 -7.90
CA LEU A 97 -4.15 19.69 -8.58
C LEU A 97 -4.46 20.60 -9.78
N LEU A 98 -5.60 20.39 -10.44
CA LEU A 98 -6.08 21.23 -11.55
C LEU A 98 -6.84 22.49 -11.07
N GLY A 99 -6.86 22.76 -9.76
CA GLY A 99 -7.58 23.90 -9.17
C GLY A 99 -9.09 23.67 -9.01
N GLY A 100 -9.57 22.44 -9.19
CA GLY A 100 -10.95 22.07 -8.94
C GLY A 100 -11.27 22.03 -7.44
N LEU A 101 -12.53 22.31 -7.11
CA LEU A 101 -13.01 22.27 -5.73
C LEU A 101 -13.42 20.84 -5.33
N LEU A 102 -13.14 20.48 -4.08
CA LEU A 102 -13.65 19.28 -3.42
C LEU A 102 -14.77 19.70 -2.46
N ARG A 103 -15.87 18.94 -2.43
CA ARG A 103 -16.98 19.18 -1.52
C ARG A 103 -16.72 18.58 -0.15
N GLY A 104 -17.52 18.94 0.86
CA GLY A 104 -17.33 18.46 2.23
C GLY A 104 -17.34 16.92 2.34
N GLU A 105 -18.24 16.27 1.61
CA GLU A 105 -18.32 14.81 1.53
C GLU A 105 -17.10 14.14 0.89
N GLU A 106 -16.39 14.83 0.00
CA GLU A 106 -15.16 14.36 -0.65
C GLU A 106 -13.91 14.70 0.18
N LEU A 107 -13.99 15.76 0.99
CA LEU A 107 -12.93 16.19 1.90
C LEU A 107 -12.87 15.33 3.17
N TYR A 108 -14.01 14.84 3.66
CA TYR A 108 -14.06 14.06 4.90
C TYR A 108 -13.21 12.77 4.85
N PRO A 109 -13.25 11.94 3.79
CA PRO A 109 -12.38 10.78 3.69
C PRO A 109 -10.89 11.14 3.59
N ILE A 110 -10.55 12.30 2.99
CA ILE A 110 -9.17 12.81 2.95
C ILE A 110 -8.69 13.22 4.35
N HIS A 111 -9.56 13.84 5.15
CA HIS A 111 -9.29 14.12 6.55
C HIS A 111 -8.97 12.83 7.33
N ASP A 112 -9.80 11.79 7.17
CA ASP A 112 -9.61 10.53 7.88
C ASP A 112 -8.34 9.79 7.44
N LEU A 113 -7.99 9.85 6.15
CA LEU A 113 -6.72 9.35 5.65
C LEU A 113 -5.52 10.08 6.28
N ALA A 114 -5.56 11.42 6.34
CA ALA A 114 -4.50 12.22 6.96
C ALA A 114 -4.36 11.96 8.47
N LYS A 115 -5.48 11.69 9.15
CA LYS A 115 -5.48 11.29 10.56
C LYS A 115 -4.87 9.90 10.75
N ALA A 116 -5.28 8.92 9.92
CA ALA A 116 -4.75 7.57 9.95
C ALA A 116 -3.24 7.54 9.67
N SER A 117 -2.76 8.33 8.71
CA SER A 117 -1.32 8.41 8.40
C SER A 117 -0.51 8.91 9.60
N GLY A 118 -1.02 9.90 10.35
CA GLY A 118 -0.39 10.37 11.58
C GLY A 118 -0.35 9.31 12.69
N TYR A 119 -1.42 8.53 12.84
CA TYR A 119 -1.47 7.39 13.77
C TYR A 119 -0.48 6.30 13.35
N ASP A 120 -0.48 5.90 12.08
CA ASP A 120 0.38 4.84 11.54
C ASP A 120 1.85 5.21 11.68
N ARG A 121 2.22 6.45 11.30
CA ARG A 121 3.56 7.00 11.53
C ARG A 121 3.98 6.89 12.99
N SER A 122 3.12 7.31 13.90
CA SER A 122 3.43 7.33 15.33
C SER A 122 3.53 5.93 15.94
N ASN A 123 2.80 4.96 15.41
CA ASN A 123 2.88 3.58 15.88
C ASN A 123 4.13 2.89 15.34
N LEU A 124 4.40 3.01 14.04
CA LEU A 124 5.59 2.41 13.42
C LEU A 124 6.89 2.97 14.00
N SER A 125 6.96 4.28 14.28
CA SER A 125 8.18 4.92 14.79
C SER A 125 8.56 4.51 16.22
N ARG A 126 7.66 3.83 16.97
CA ARG A 126 7.93 3.41 18.36
C ARG A 126 8.68 2.09 18.46
N HIS A 127 8.82 1.37 17.34
CA HIS A 127 9.44 0.06 17.29
C HIS A 127 10.83 0.14 16.65
N GLU A 128 11.79 0.74 17.36
CA GLU A 128 13.18 0.85 16.90
C GLU A 128 13.84 -0.53 16.70
N GLU A 129 13.32 -1.57 17.36
CA GLU A 129 13.74 -2.96 17.16
C GLU A 129 13.28 -3.56 15.83
N LEU A 130 12.38 -2.87 15.11
CA LEU A 130 11.85 -3.23 13.79
C LEU A 130 12.33 -2.18 12.77
N PRO A 131 13.59 -2.27 12.31
CA PRO A 131 14.23 -1.20 11.55
C PRO A 131 13.56 -0.93 10.18
N LEU A 132 13.02 -1.95 9.51
CA LEU A 132 12.38 -1.74 8.22
C LEU A 132 11.01 -1.06 8.40
N LEU A 133 10.21 -1.50 9.38
CA LEU A 133 8.93 -0.87 9.68
C LEU A 133 9.07 0.57 10.20
N SER A 134 10.04 0.82 11.09
CA SER A 134 10.33 2.18 11.56
C SER A 134 10.80 3.08 10.40
N SER A 135 11.54 2.56 9.42
CA SER A 135 11.92 3.32 8.21
C SER A 135 10.72 3.71 7.34
N TYR A 136 9.64 2.92 7.32
CA TYR A 136 8.40 3.33 6.63
C TYR A 136 7.75 4.54 7.30
N ALA A 137 7.85 4.67 8.62
CA ALA A 137 7.35 5.84 9.34
C ALA A 137 8.04 7.15 8.88
N GLU A 138 9.31 7.07 8.47
CA GLU A 138 10.07 8.23 7.97
C GLU A 138 9.55 8.73 6.62
N ASN A 139 8.94 7.84 5.83
CA ASN A 139 8.38 8.17 4.52
C ASN A 139 6.92 8.66 4.60
N ILE A 140 6.26 8.53 5.76
CA ILE A 140 4.90 9.05 5.95
C ILE A 140 4.98 10.56 6.28
N PRO A 141 4.43 11.44 5.44
CA PRO A 141 4.48 12.88 5.67
C PRO A 141 3.63 13.28 6.88
N ASP A 142 4.03 14.36 7.54
CA ASP A 142 3.17 15.03 8.53
C ASP A 142 2.09 15.84 7.82
N LEU A 143 0.86 15.34 7.88
CA LEU A 143 -0.33 15.95 7.28
C LEU A 143 -1.21 16.67 8.31
N SER A 144 -0.71 16.93 9.52
CA SER A 144 -1.50 17.56 10.61
C SER A 144 -2.01 18.95 10.27
N SER A 145 -1.29 19.72 9.43
CA SER A 145 -1.74 21.02 8.93
C SER A 145 -2.90 20.88 7.95
N LEU A 146 -2.81 19.93 7.02
CA LEU A 146 -3.86 19.61 6.06
C LEU A 146 -5.12 19.11 6.77
N GLN A 147 -4.96 18.17 7.71
CA GLN A 147 -6.06 17.63 8.49
C GLN A 147 -6.83 18.76 9.21
N ARG A 148 -6.12 19.69 9.87
CA ARG A 148 -6.74 20.85 10.53
C ARG A 148 -7.43 21.80 9.55
N ALA A 149 -6.84 22.04 8.38
CA ALA A 149 -7.43 22.89 7.35
C ALA A 149 -8.75 22.31 6.83
N ILE A 150 -8.77 21.00 6.57
CA ILE A 150 -9.99 20.30 6.14
C ILE A 150 -11.05 20.35 7.25
N SER A 151 -10.69 20.03 8.50
CA SER A 151 -11.61 20.05 9.63
C SER A 151 -12.23 21.43 9.90
N ALA A 152 -11.57 22.52 9.48
CA ALA A 152 -12.10 23.88 9.61
C ALA A 152 -13.01 24.28 8.44
N ALA A 153 -12.94 23.56 7.32
CA ALA A 153 -13.68 23.83 6.09
C ALA A 153 -14.98 23.02 5.95
N ILE A 154 -15.13 21.94 6.72
CA ILE A 154 -16.29 21.03 6.72
C ILE A 154 -17.11 21.13 7.99
#